data_AF-A0AAW7JE50-F1
#
_entry.id   AF-A0AAW7JE50-F1
#
_cell.length_a   1.000
_cell.length_b   1.000
_cell.length_c   1.000
_cell.angle_alpha   90.00
_cell.angle_beta   90.00
_cell.angle_gamma   90.00
#
_symmetry.space_group_name_H-M   'P 1'
#
loop_
_entity.id
_entity.type
_entity.pdbx_description
1 polymer ?
#
loop_
_entity_poly.entity_id
_entity_poly.type
_entity_poly.pdbx_seq_one_letter_code
_entity_poly.pdbx_strand_id
1 'polypeptide(L)'
;MKKILFNIVLALAAAAGLSSCGYDNFDEPETTFTGSVRYKGESLQLRGTSGAVCVQLYQVGFPLKSPINVYVNQDGKFSARVFKGHYKLVTRDNNGPWVNSRDSIDVNVKGATNVDIEVKPYFLLGNATATVSGNTVTATFNIERIVDDAAIESVYLCFGHTMLCDAAQNDFRIDIPASDLHVGQNSVTRTFTDAQIKKMKSIGYTRLVTRIGLKSTATSECIYSPVITLK
;
A
#
# COMPACT_ATOMS: atom_id res chain seq x y z
N MET A 1 48.14 -54.04 2.76
CA MET A 1 48.48 -52.61 3.02
C MET A 1 47.68 -51.64 2.14
N LYS A 2 47.75 -51.72 0.80
CA LYS A 2 47.03 -50.78 -0.12
C LYS A 2 45.49 -50.74 0.07
N LYS A 3 44.85 -51.88 0.32
CA LYS A 3 43.39 -51.97 0.59
C LYS A 3 42.97 -51.33 1.92
N ILE A 4 43.84 -51.43 2.94
CA ILE A 4 43.59 -50.82 4.27
C ILE A 4 43.73 -49.30 4.16
N LEU A 5 44.74 -48.81 3.43
CA LEU A 5 44.93 -47.38 3.18
C LEU A 5 43.76 -46.78 2.38
N PHE A 6 43.26 -47.49 1.37
CA PHE A 6 42.10 -47.06 0.58
C PHE A 6 40.83 -46.95 1.44
N ASN A 7 40.58 -47.94 2.32
CA ASN A 7 39.42 -47.91 3.22
C ASN A 7 39.50 -46.79 4.27
N ILE A 8 40.72 -46.46 4.74
CA ILE A 8 40.94 -45.33 5.66
C ILE A 8 40.65 -44.00 4.95
N VAL A 9 41.14 -43.81 3.72
CA VAL A 9 40.87 -42.60 2.93
C VAL A 9 39.38 -42.46 2.61
N LEU A 10 38.70 -43.56 2.29
CA LEU A 10 37.26 -43.58 2.02
C LEU A 10 36.44 -43.25 3.28
N ALA A 11 36.85 -43.74 4.46
CA ALA A 11 36.22 -43.42 5.73
C ALA A 11 36.42 -41.95 6.14
N LEU A 12 37.61 -41.38 5.91
CA LEU A 12 37.86 -39.95 6.14
C LEU A 12 37.07 -39.05 5.18
N ALA A 13 36.94 -39.44 3.91
CA ALA A 13 36.13 -38.70 2.93
C ALA A 13 34.63 -38.74 3.28
N ALA A 14 34.13 -39.90 3.76
CA ALA A 14 32.76 -40.02 4.23
C ALA A 14 32.49 -39.20 5.50
N ALA A 15 33.44 -39.17 6.44
CA ALA A 15 33.35 -38.35 7.65
C ALA A 15 33.38 -36.84 7.34
N ALA A 16 34.19 -36.41 6.36
CA ALA A 16 34.23 -35.03 5.88
C ALA A 16 32.96 -34.64 5.08
N GLY A 17 32.33 -35.59 4.38
CA GLY A 17 31.05 -35.37 3.69
C GLY A 17 29.88 -35.16 4.65
N LEU A 18 29.92 -35.77 5.83
CA LEU A 18 28.88 -35.63 6.86
C LEU A 18 28.96 -34.32 7.67
N SER A 19 30.12 -33.65 7.69
CA SER A 19 30.29 -32.33 8.33
C SER A 19 30.04 -31.15 7.40
N SER A 20 29.80 -31.40 6.10
CA SER A 20 29.53 -30.34 5.11
C SER A 20 28.06 -29.89 5.06
N CYS A 21 27.15 -30.55 5.79
CA CYS A 21 25.78 -30.07 5.98
C CYS A 21 25.72 -29.14 7.19
N GLY A 22 26.36 -27.97 7.09
CA GLY A 22 26.01 -26.86 7.98
C GLY A 22 24.55 -26.51 7.73
N TYR A 23 23.71 -26.59 8.76
CA TYR A 23 22.35 -26.06 8.71
C TYR A 23 22.43 -24.58 8.30
N ASP A 24 21.84 -24.23 7.17
CA ASP A 24 21.67 -22.86 6.69
C ASP A 24 20.57 -22.17 7.51
N ASN A 25 20.84 -21.99 8.81
CA ASN A 25 19.94 -21.35 9.75
C ASN A 25 20.47 -19.96 10.07
N PHE A 26 20.30 -19.03 9.14
CA PHE A 26 20.24 -17.63 9.56
C PHE A 26 18.98 -17.45 10.40
N ASP A 27 19.13 -16.91 11.61
CA ASP A 27 18.00 -16.55 12.47
C ASP A 27 17.05 -15.63 11.71
N GLU A 28 15.74 -15.80 11.89
CA GLU A 28 14.78 -14.90 11.26
C GLU A 28 14.88 -13.48 11.84
N PRO A 29 14.53 -12.45 11.06
CA PRO A 29 14.52 -11.09 11.56
C PRO A 29 13.48 -10.92 12.68
N GLU A 30 13.92 -10.54 13.88
CA GLU A 30 13.02 -10.39 15.02
C GLU A 30 12.45 -8.98 15.20
N THR A 31 13.09 -7.96 14.62
CA THR A 31 12.78 -6.57 14.95
C THR A 31 11.66 -6.02 14.08
N THR A 32 10.62 -5.47 14.70
CA THR A 32 9.54 -4.79 13.98
C THR A 32 9.96 -3.38 13.57
N PHE A 33 9.84 -3.08 12.28
CA PHE A 33 9.94 -1.76 11.70
C PHE A 33 8.55 -1.31 11.24
N THR A 34 8.09 -0.16 11.71
CA THR A 34 6.76 0.38 11.40
C THR A 34 6.85 1.84 10.97
N GLY A 35 5.79 2.33 10.34
CA GLY A 35 5.65 3.74 10.02
C GLY A 35 4.40 4.01 9.22
N SER A 36 4.23 5.26 8.82
CA SER A 36 3.14 5.69 7.97
C SER A 36 3.64 6.66 6.90
N VAL A 37 3.00 6.63 5.73
CA VAL A 37 3.16 7.64 4.70
C VAL A 37 2.23 8.81 5.04
N ARG A 38 2.82 9.99 5.23
CA ARG A 38 2.12 11.16 5.78
C ARG A 38 2.30 12.39 4.91
N TYR A 39 1.41 13.35 5.11
CA TYR A 39 1.59 14.72 4.68
C TYR A 39 1.13 15.66 5.79
N LYS A 40 2.01 16.57 6.22
CA LYS A 40 1.75 17.51 7.31
C LYS A 40 1.28 16.80 8.60
N GLY A 41 1.86 15.64 8.90
CA GLY A 41 1.55 14.86 10.09
C GLY A 41 0.33 13.93 9.99
N GLU A 42 -0.49 14.04 8.94
CA GLU A 42 -1.65 13.17 8.71
C GLU A 42 -1.31 11.99 7.80
N SER A 43 -1.81 10.80 8.15
CA SER A 43 -1.60 9.59 7.34
C SER A 43 -2.44 9.61 6.07
N LEU A 44 -1.82 9.29 4.93
CA LEU A 44 -2.51 9.27 3.66
C LEU A 44 -3.40 8.04 3.52
N GLN A 45 -4.56 8.23 2.88
CA GLN A 45 -5.50 7.17 2.54
C GLN A 45 -5.18 6.65 1.14
N LEU A 46 -4.72 5.39 1.06
CA LEU A 46 -4.10 4.80 -0.11
C LEU A 46 -4.80 3.52 -0.56
N ARG A 47 -4.38 2.99 -1.72
CA ARG A 47 -4.74 1.64 -2.16
C ARG A 47 -3.96 0.63 -1.32
N GLY A 48 -4.68 -0.15 -0.51
CA GLY A 48 -4.10 -1.13 0.41
C GLY A 48 -4.03 -2.56 -0.13
N THR A 49 -4.38 -2.79 -1.39
CA THR A 49 -4.49 -4.11 -2.00
C THR A 49 -3.47 -4.33 -3.13
N SER A 50 -3.26 -5.58 -3.51
CA SER A 50 -2.37 -5.99 -4.61
C SER A 50 -0.91 -5.53 -4.51
N GLY A 51 -0.46 -5.12 -3.32
CA GLY A 51 0.87 -4.54 -3.14
C GLY A 51 1.10 -3.27 -3.95
N ALA A 52 0.03 -2.50 -4.21
CA ALA A 52 0.06 -1.36 -5.12
C ALA A 52 1.05 -0.28 -4.69
N VAL A 53 1.18 -0.02 -3.39
CA VAL A 53 2.08 0.98 -2.84
C VAL A 53 3.05 0.32 -1.87
N CYS A 54 4.34 0.61 -2.02
CA CYS A 54 5.37 0.20 -1.07
C CYS A 54 6.44 1.28 -0.85
N VAL A 55 7.04 1.24 0.32
CA VAL A 55 8.30 1.92 0.64
C VAL A 55 9.44 0.90 0.58
N GLN A 56 10.66 1.39 0.48
CA GLN A 56 11.85 0.56 0.29
C GLN A 56 12.85 0.81 1.41
N LEU A 57 13.35 -0.27 2.00
CA LEU A 57 14.47 -0.25 2.94
C LEU A 57 15.71 -0.78 2.24
N TYR A 58 16.75 0.05 2.17
CA TYR A 58 18.07 -0.33 1.67
C TYR A 58 19.02 -0.50 2.86
N GLN A 59 19.55 -1.71 3.06
CA GLN A 59 20.53 -1.95 4.11
C GLN A 59 21.90 -1.39 3.70
N VAL A 60 22.46 -0.50 4.52
CA VAL A 60 23.75 0.13 4.25
C VAL A 60 24.88 -0.84 4.57
N GLY A 61 25.84 -1.00 3.66
CA GLY A 61 27.00 -1.87 3.84
C GLY A 61 26.75 -3.35 3.55
N PHE A 62 25.53 -3.75 3.18
CA PHE A 62 25.25 -5.12 2.76
C PHE A 62 25.62 -5.32 1.27
N PRO A 63 26.25 -6.45 0.89
CA PRO A 63 26.68 -6.68 -0.50
C PRO A 63 25.52 -6.67 -1.52
N LEU A 64 24.37 -7.22 -1.12
CA LEU A 64 23.16 -7.19 -1.95
C LEU A 64 22.48 -5.83 -1.81
N LYS A 65 22.42 -5.07 -2.90
CA LYS A 65 21.80 -3.73 -2.94
C LYS A 65 20.30 -3.75 -3.23
N SER A 66 19.68 -4.93 -3.23
CA SER A 66 18.24 -5.07 -3.43
C SER A 66 17.47 -4.51 -2.24
N PRO A 67 16.44 -3.69 -2.44
CA PRO A 67 15.64 -3.18 -1.35
C PRO A 67 14.74 -4.27 -0.76
N ILE A 68 14.43 -4.13 0.52
CA ILE A 68 13.28 -4.79 1.14
C ILE A 68 12.05 -3.91 0.85
N ASN A 69 11.11 -4.42 0.05
CA ASN A 69 9.84 -3.74 -0.19
C ASN A 69 8.92 -3.93 1.01
N VAL A 70 8.47 -2.83 1.61
CA VAL A 70 7.50 -2.83 2.72
C VAL A 70 6.20 -2.25 2.20
N TYR A 71 5.16 -3.10 2.14
CA TYR A 71 3.87 -2.71 1.58
C TYR A 71 3.09 -1.80 2.51
N VAL A 72 2.43 -0.81 1.91
CA VAL A 72 1.61 0.16 2.61
C VAL A 72 0.15 -0.27 2.56
N ASN A 73 -0.53 -0.22 3.69
CA ASN A 73 -1.95 -0.54 3.80
C ASN A 73 -2.83 0.66 3.41
N GLN A 74 -4.15 0.46 3.44
CA GLN A 74 -5.11 1.48 2.99
C GLN A 74 -5.11 2.77 3.81
N ASP A 75 -4.61 2.71 5.05
CA ASP A 75 -4.52 3.84 5.98
C ASP A 75 -3.14 4.50 5.96
N GLY A 76 -2.30 4.16 4.97
CA GLY A 76 -0.97 4.73 4.81
C GLY A 76 0.08 4.09 5.71
N LYS A 77 -0.26 3.07 6.51
CA LYS A 77 0.67 2.43 7.45
C LYS A 77 1.42 1.28 6.79
N PHE A 78 2.67 1.07 7.20
CA PHE A 78 3.49 -0.03 6.74
C PHE A 78 4.20 -0.70 7.92
N SER A 79 4.52 -1.99 7.77
CA SER A 79 5.22 -2.77 8.78
C SER A 79 6.03 -3.90 8.14
N ALA A 80 7.22 -4.18 8.67
CA ALA A 80 8.06 -5.31 8.31
C ALA A 80 8.81 -5.85 9.53
N ARG A 81 9.23 -7.12 9.45
CA ARG A 81 10.29 -7.67 10.32
C ARG A 81 11.63 -7.53 9.60
N VAL A 82 12.60 -6.92 10.27
CA VAL A 82 13.95 -6.67 9.75
C VAL A 82 15.01 -7.02 10.79
N PHE A 83 16.26 -7.19 10.36
CA PHE A 83 17.38 -7.32 11.28
C PHE A 83 17.75 -5.97 11.89
N LYS A 84 18.47 -6.01 13.01
CA LYS A 84 19.13 -4.80 13.53
C LYS A 84 20.20 -4.37 12.53
N GLY A 85 20.29 -3.07 12.27
CA GLY A 85 21.21 -2.56 11.28
C GLY A 85 20.91 -1.13 10.85
N HIS A 86 21.76 -0.62 9.95
CA HIS A 86 21.59 0.69 9.37
C HIS A 86 20.88 0.58 8.02
N TYR A 87 19.78 1.30 7.87
CA TYR A 87 18.93 1.28 6.69
C TYR A 87 18.71 2.69 6.15
N LYS A 88 18.41 2.79 4.86
CA LYS A 88 17.80 3.96 4.24
C LYS A 88 16.37 3.63 3.87
N LEU A 89 15.41 4.38 4.42
CA LEU A 89 14.01 4.34 4.05
C LEU A 89 13.76 5.33 2.91
N VAL A 90 13.12 4.89 1.83
CA VAL A 90 12.79 5.75 0.68
C VAL A 90 11.47 5.31 0.04
N THR A 91 10.73 6.22 -0.58
CA THR A 91 9.59 5.83 -1.43
C THR A 91 10.08 5.06 -2.65
N ARG A 92 9.31 4.07 -3.11
CA ARG A 92 9.58 3.43 -4.40
C ARG A 92 9.37 4.45 -5.54
N ASP A 93 10.21 4.34 -6.56
CA ASP A 93 10.16 5.21 -7.73
C ASP A 93 8.79 5.19 -8.41
N ASN A 94 8.21 6.38 -8.62
CA ASN A 94 6.91 6.58 -9.26
C ASN A 94 5.77 5.72 -8.67
N ASN A 95 5.83 5.43 -7.36
CA ASN A 95 4.90 4.54 -6.70
C ASN A 95 4.15 5.25 -5.57
N GLY A 96 2.96 5.74 -5.90
CA GLY A 96 2.06 6.42 -4.98
C GLY A 96 1.52 7.74 -5.56
N PRO A 97 0.48 8.32 -4.95
CA PRO A 97 -0.17 9.53 -5.44
C PRO A 97 0.55 10.84 -5.05
N TRP A 98 1.88 10.86 -5.11
CA TRP A 98 2.73 11.98 -4.68
C TRP A 98 3.87 12.30 -5.65
N VAL A 99 4.47 13.48 -5.47
CA VAL A 99 5.64 13.92 -6.23
C VAL A 99 6.81 12.95 -5.99
N ASN A 100 7.46 12.51 -7.05
CA ASN A 100 8.55 11.54 -7.00
C ASN A 100 9.90 12.20 -6.61
N SER A 101 10.00 12.81 -5.42
CA SER A 101 11.23 13.48 -4.96
C SER A 101 12.34 12.49 -4.56
N ARG A 102 11.97 11.32 -4.04
CA ARG A 102 12.85 10.20 -3.68
C ARG A 102 13.94 10.51 -2.63
N ASP A 103 13.64 11.42 -1.70
CA ASP A 103 14.50 11.65 -0.54
C ASP A 103 14.53 10.42 0.38
N SER A 104 15.72 10.09 0.89
CA SER A 104 15.91 8.95 1.79
C SER A 104 16.11 9.40 3.23
N ILE A 105 15.55 8.64 4.17
CA ILE A 105 15.72 8.82 5.61
C ILE A 105 16.72 7.77 6.11
N ASP A 106 17.80 8.20 6.75
CA ASP A 106 18.74 7.30 7.44
C ASP A 106 18.12 6.80 8.76
N VAL A 107 18.14 5.48 8.96
CA VAL A 107 17.49 4.79 10.08
C VAL A 107 18.45 3.79 10.69
N ASN A 108 18.65 3.88 12.01
CA ASN A 108 19.42 2.90 12.77
C ASN A 108 18.47 2.01 13.59
N VAL A 109 18.21 0.79 13.11
CA VAL A 109 17.31 -0.17 13.74
C VAL A 109 18.07 -0.95 14.82
N LYS A 110 17.74 -0.68 16.10
CA LYS A 110 18.35 -1.36 17.27
C LYS A 110 17.36 -2.25 18.03
N GLY A 111 16.08 -2.15 17.70
CA GLY A 111 14.91 -2.77 18.33
C GLY A 111 13.65 -2.25 17.63
N ALA A 112 12.46 -2.45 18.22
CA ALA A 112 11.22 -1.97 17.62
C ALA A 112 11.35 -0.48 17.26
N THR A 113 11.19 -0.17 15.96
CA THR A 113 11.48 1.14 15.40
C THR A 113 10.27 1.66 14.64
N ASN A 114 9.90 2.91 14.87
CA ASN A 114 8.82 3.59 14.16
C ASN A 114 9.38 4.83 13.45
N VAL A 115 9.24 4.90 12.13
CA VAL A 115 9.68 6.03 11.30
C VAL A 115 8.62 6.31 10.25
N ASP A 116 7.99 7.47 10.32
CA ASP A 116 7.09 7.95 9.28
C ASP A 116 7.85 8.58 8.10
N ILE A 117 7.22 8.59 6.93
CA ILE A 117 7.75 9.24 5.72
C ILE A 117 6.80 10.34 5.28
N GLU A 118 7.31 11.57 5.21
CA GLU A 118 6.57 12.72 4.67
C GLU A 118 6.69 12.74 3.14
N VAL A 119 5.56 12.90 2.46
CA VAL A 119 5.48 12.98 0.99
C VAL A 119 4.60 14.17 0.59
N LYS A 120 4.76 14.67 -0.64
CA LYS A 120 3.92 15.73 -1.20
C LYS A 120 2.88 15.14 -2.16
N PRO A 121 1.63 14.85 -1.72
CA PRO A 121 0.59 14.34 -2.62
C PRO A 121 0.23 15.37 -3.68
N TYR A 122 -0.35 14.93 -4.81
CA TYR A 122 -0.88 15.88 -5.81
C TYR A 122 -2.20 16.50 -5.36
N PHE A 123 -3.06 15.68 -4.76
CA PHE A 123 -4.38 16.05 -4.25
C PHE A 123 -4.66 15.35 -2.90
N LEU A 124 -5.58 15.90 -2.13
CA LEU A 124 -6.18 15.26 -0.96
C LEU A 124 -7.70 15.25 -1.07
N LEU A 125 -8.32 14.26 -0.43
CA LEU A 125 -9.76 14.14 -0.27
C LEU A 125 -10.13 14.32 1.20
N GLY A 126 -10.77 15.44 1.52
CA GLY A 126 -11.21 15.78 2.88
C GLY A 126 -12.73 15.68 3.03
N ASN A 127 -13.21 15.62 4.28
CA ASN A 127 -14.63 15.73 4.64
C ASN A 127 -15.57 14.81 3.84
N ALA A 128 -15.08 13.61 3.51
CA ALA A 128 -15.81 12.66 2.69
C ALA A 128 -16.93 11.99 3.49
N THR A 129 -18.17 12.13 3.01
CA THR A 129 -19.34 11.41 3.53
C THR A 129 -20.19 10.93 2.37
N ALA A 130 -21.01 9.91 2.60
CA ALA A 130 -21.94 9.41 1.61
C ALA A 130 -23.17 8.79 2.27
N THR A 131 -24.31 8.87 1.59
CA THR A 131 -25.59 8.31 2.04
C THR A 131 -26.33 7.67 0.88
N VAL A 132 -27.08 6.60 1.15
CA VAL A 132 -27.96 5.96 0.18
C VAL A 132 -29.43 6.25 0.53
N SER A 133 -30.20 6.71 -0.46
CA SER A 133 -31.65 6.89 -0.36
C SER A 133 -32.33 6.27 -1.58
N GLY A 134 -33.18 5.26 -1.34
CA GLY A 134 -33.72 4.42 -2.41
C GLY A 134 -32.61 3.79 -3.24
N ASN A 135 -32.61 4.07 -4.54
CA ASN A 135 -31.60 3.60 -5.49
C ASN A 135 -30.50 4.64 -5.78
N THR A 136 -30.44 5.71 -5.01
CA THR A 136 -29.46 6.79 -5.23
C THR A 136 -28.44 6.83 -4.12
N VAL A 137 -27.20 7.14 -4.49
CA VAL A 137 -26.11 7.48 -3.58
C VAL A 137 -25.76 8.94 -3.77
N THR A 138 -25.63 9.66 -2.66
CA THR A 138 -25.11 11.03 -2.65
C THR A 138 -23.83 11.04 -1.83
N ALA A 139 -22.73 11.47 -2.46
CA ALA A 139 -21.42 11.61 -1.84
C ALA A 139 -21.03 13.09 -1.79
N THR A 140 -20.51 13.54 -0.65
CA THR A 140 -19.94 14.87 -0.47
C THR A 140 -18.49 14.74 -0.05
N PHE A 141 -17.60 15.54 -0.62
CA PHE A 141 -16.17 15.51 -0.31
C PHE A 141 -15.50 16.80 -0.77
N ASN A 142 -14.36 17.13 -0.16
CA ASN A 142 -13.51 18.24 -0.56
C ASN A 142 -12.32 17.73 -1.35
N ILE A 143 -12.09 18.28 -2.55
CA ILE A 143 -10.84 18.08 -3.30
C ILE A 143 -9.90 19.23 -2.97
N GLU A 144 -8.79 18.95 -2.31
CA GLU A 144 -7.72 19.91 -2.11
C GLU A 144 -6.60 19.65 -3.12
N ARG A 145 -6.18 20.69 -3.85
CA ARG A 145 -5.01 20.62 -4.73
C ARG A 145 -3.77 21.05 -3.96
N ILE A 146 -2.75 20.20 -3.93
CA ILE A 146 -1.50 20.43 -3.19
C ILE A 146 -0.34 20.80 -4.12
N VAL A 147 -0.36 20.29 -5.35
CA VAL A 147 0.59 20.65 -6.42
C VAL A 147 -0.17 21.50 -7.42
N ASP A 148 0.24 22.77 -7.58
CA ASP A 148 -0.55 23.82 -8.25
C ASP A 148 -0.99 23.47 -9.69
N ASP A 149 -0.10 22.81 -10.43
CA ASP A 149 -0.29 22.40 -11.83
C ASP A 149 -0.80 20.96 -12.00
N ALA A 150 -1.12 20.27 -10.90
CA ALA A 150 -1.68 18.92 -10.97
C ALA A 150 -3.06 18.94 -11.64
N ALA A 151 -3.26 18.00 -12.58
CA ALA A 151 -4.52 17.79 -13.27
C ALA A 151 -5.20 16.50 -12.77
N ILE A 152 -6.52 16.55 -12.61
CA ILE A 152 -7.34 15.38 -12.28
C ILE A 152 -7.50 14.56 -13.56
N GLU A 153 -7.13 13.28 -13.52
CA GLU A 153 -7.39 12.32 -14.60
C GLU A 153 -8.78 11.70 -14.44
N SER A 154 -9.11 11.24 -13.23
CA SER A 154 -10.40 10.61 -12.94
C SER A 154 -10.75 10.69 -11.46
N VAL A 155 -12.04 10.69 -11.18
CA VAL A 155 -12.59 10.47 -9.83
C VAL A 155 -13.69 9.42 -9.94
N TYR A 156 -13.77 8.53 -8.97
CA TYR A 156 -14.81 7.51 -8.93
C TYR A 156 -15.25 7.20 -7.50
N LEU A 157 -16.46 6.64 -7.39
CA LEU A 157 -16.95 5.97 -6.19
C LEU A 157 -16.78 4.47 -6.39
N CYS A 158 -15.93 3.83 -5.60
CA CYS A 158 -15.91 2.36 -5.50
C CYS A 158 -16.95 1.90 -4.50
N PHE A 159 -17.59 0.76 -4.75
CA PHE A 159 -18.53 0.11 -3.84
C PHE A 159 -18.09 -1.32 -3.57
N GLY A 160 -18.24 -1.75 -2.33
CA GLY A 160 -17.87 -3.09 -1.90
C GLY A 160 -18.66 -3.59 -0.70
N HIS A 161 -18.62 -4.90 -0.49
CA HIS A 161 -19.14 -5.56 0.72
C HIS A 161 -18.08 -5.70 1.85
N THR A 162 -16.81 -5.43 1.55
CA THR A 162 -15.70 -5.48 2.51
C THR A 162 -15.08 -4.10 2.72
N MET A 163 -14.33 -3.94 3.81
CA MET A 163 -13.60 -2.68 4.08
C MET A 163 -12.47 -2.42 3.08
N LEU A 164 -12.00 -3.44 2.35
CA LEU A 164 -11.05 -3.25 1.25
C LEU A 164 -11.83 -2.82 0.01
N CYS A 165 -11.81 -1.53 -0.27
CA CYS A 165 -12.54 -0.91 -1.37
C CYS A 165 -11.64 0.09 -2.09
N ASP A 166 -11.15 -0.25 -3.27
CA ASP A 166 -10.24 0.55 -4.07
C ASP A 166 -10.34 0.23 -5.57
N ALA A 167 -9.43 0.79 -6.39
CA ALA A 167 -9.47 0.65 -7.85
C ALA A 167 -9.44 -0.80 -8.34
N ALA A 168 -8.76 -1.69 -7.62
CA ALA A 168 -8.63 -3.09 -8.00
C ALA A 168 -9.54 -4.01 -7.21
N GLN A 169 -9.83 -3.66 -5.95
CA GLN A 169 -10.74 -4.41 -5.10
C GLN A 169 -12.04 -3.64 -4.90
N ASN A 170 -13.05 -3.92 -5.72
CA ASN A 170 -14.40 -3.42 -5.56
C ASN A 170 -15.38 -4.37 -6.25
N ASP A 171 -16.64 -4.30 -5.85
CA ASP A 171 -17.70 -5.03 -6.56
C ASP A 171 -18.14 -4.27 -7.80
N PHE A 172 -18.23 -2.95 -7.72
CA PHE A 172 -18.41 -2.09 -8.86
C PHE A 172 -17.93 -0.68 -8.53
N ARG A 173 -17.78 0.15 -9.55
CA ARG A 173 -17.51 1.57 -9.39
C ARG A 173 -18.46 2.41 -10.24
N ILE A 174 -18.58 3.67 -9.86
CA ILE A 174 -19.26 4.71 -10.63
C ILE A 174 -18.25 5.82 -10.87
N ASP A 175 -17.86 6.01 -12.12
CA ASP A 175 -16.97 7.10 -12.51
C ASP A 175 -17.72 8.45 -12.45
N ILE A 176 -17.05 9.48 -11.97
CA ILE A 176 -17.57 10.85 -11.88
C ILE A 176 -16.93 11.65 -13.03
N PRO A 177 -17.73 12.19 -13.96
CA PRO A 177 -17.21 13.04 -15.03
C PRO A 177 -16.44 14.24 -14.45
N ALA A 178 -15.31 14.59 -15.07
CA ALA A 178 -14.53 15.75 -14.65
C ALA A 178 -15.32 17.07 -14.72
N SER A 179 -16.36 17.15 -15.58
CA SER A 179 -17.28 18.29 -15.67
C SER A 179 -18.11 18.53 -14.42
N ASP A 180 -18.29 17.49 -13.59
CA ASP A 180 -19.12 17.54 -12.39
C ASP A 180 -18.30 17.85 -11.13
N LEU A 181 -17.02 18.16 -11.32
CA LEU A 181 -16.02 18.26 -10.27
C LEU A 181 -15.29 19.60 -10.33
N HIS A 182 -14.88 20.08 -9.16
CA HIS A 182 -14.01 21.23 -9.02
C HIS A 182 -13.12 21.08 -7.78
N VAL A 183 -12.05 21.85 -7.70
CA VAL A 183 -11.25 21.98 -6.46
C VAL A 183 -12.11 22.69 -5.42
N GLY A 184 -12.14 22.17 -4.19
CA GLY A 184 -13.05 22.58 -3.14
C GLY A 184 -14.15 21.55 -2.86
N GLN A 185 -15.28 22.03 -2.35
CA GLN A 185 -16.38 21.18 -1.88
C GLN A 185 -17.25 20.69 -3.04
N ASN A 186 -17.39 19.37 -3.15
CA ASN A 186 -18.23 18.72 -4.15
C ASN A 186 -19.41 17.98 -3.50
N SER A 187 -20.51 17.88 -4.22
CA SER A 187 -21.65 17.01 -3.90
C SER A 187 -22.12 16.33 -5.17
N VAL A 188 -22.08 15.00 -5.19
CA VAL A 188 -22.36 14.20 -6.39
C VAL A 188 -23.42 13.16 -6.05
N THR A 189 -24.52 13.18 -6.80
CA THR A 189 -25.59 12.18 -6.70
C THR A 189 -25.56 11.27 -7.93
N ARG A 190 -25.66 9.95 -7.70
CA ARG A 190 -25.70 8.93 -8.74
C ARG A 190 -26.79 7.91 -8.44
N THR A 191 -27.40 7.39 -9.50
CA THR A 191 -28.38 6.31 -9.41
C THR A 191 -27.70 4.99 -9.70
N PHE A 192 -27.90 4.00 -8.83
CA PHE A 192 -27.44 2.64 -9.11
C PHE A 192 -28.22 2.05 -10.29
N THR A 193 -27.52 1.37 -11.18
CA THR A 193 -28.16 0.63 -12.26
C THR A 193 -28.81 -0.66 -11.74
N ASP A 194 -29.78 -1.20 -12.47
CA ASP A 194 -30.41 -2.48 -12.11
C ASP A 194 -29.38 -3.62 -11.98
N ALA A 195 -28.33 -3.61 -12.82
CA ALA A 195 -27.24 -4.57 -12.74
C ALA A 195 -26.45 -4.44 -11.43
N GLN A 196 -26.14 -3.22 -11.00
CA GLN A 196 -25.47 -2.95 -9.73
C GLN A 196 -26.35 -3.36 -8.55
N ILE A 197 -27.64 -3.01 -8.57
CA ILE A 197 -28.61 -3.41 -7.54
C ILE A 197 -28.71 -4.94 -7.46
N LYS A 198 -28.81 -5.62 -8.60
CA LYS A 198 -28.83 -7.09 -8.67
C LYS A 198 -27.57 -7.69 -8.07
N LYS A 199 -26.38 -7.15 -8.38
CA LYS A 199 -25.09 -7.60 -7.82
C LYS A 199 -25.04 -7.46 -6.30
N MET A 200 -25.46 -6.30 -5.77
CA MET A 200 -25.55 -6.07 -4.32
C MET A 200 -26.48 -7.08 -3.64
N LYS A 201 -27.64 -7.37 -4.26
CA LYS A 201 -28.60 -8.36 -3.75
C LYS A 201 -28.09 -9.79 -3.83
N SER A 202 -27.43 -10.18 -4.92
CA SER A 202 -26.99 -11.58 -5.14
C SER A 202 -25.90 -12.03 -4.18
N ILE A 203 -25.06 -11.10 -3.71
CA ILE A 203 -24.00 -11.38 -2.74
C ILE A 203 -24.54 -11.30 -1.30
N GLY A 204 -25.80 -10.91 -1.12
CA GLY A 204 -26.45 -10.81 0.19
C GLY A 204 -25.78 -9.77 1.08
N TYR A 205 -25.50 -8.57 0.55
CA TYR A 205 -24.81 -7.51 1.28
C TYR A 205 -25.46 -7.28 2.65
N THR A 206 -24.76 -7.71 3.70
CA THR A 206 -25.05 -7.32 5.08
C THR A 206 -24.41 -5.98 5.43
N ARG A 207 -23.44 -5.57 4.61
CA ARG A 207 -22.74 -4.28 4.69
C ARG A 207 -22.47 -3.76 3.28
N LEU A 208 -22.71 -2.47 3.07
CA LEU A 208 -22.30 -1.75 1.87
C LEU A 208 -21.32 -0.65 2.29
N VAL A 209 -20.14 -0.63 1.67
CA VAL A 209 -19.19 0.46 1.82
C VAL A 209 -18.98 1.18 0.50
N THR A 210 -18.55 2.43 0.58
CA THR A 210 -18.02 3.17 -0.55
C THR A 210 -16.69 3.85 -0.20
N ARG A 211 -15.87 4.12 -1.22
CA ARG A 211 -14.65 4.90 -1.10
C ARG A 211 -14.48 5.76 -2.33
N ILE A 212 -14.14 7.03 -2.14
CA ILE A 212 -13.84 7.94 -3.25
C ILE A 212 -12.36 7.76 -3.60
N GLY A 213 -12.05 7.55 -4.87
CA GLY A 213 -10.68 7.57 -5.39
C GLY A 213 -10.51 8.72 -6.38
N LEU A 214 -9.38 9.41 -6.29
CA LEU A 214 -8.98 10.48 -7.21
C LEU A 214 -7.60 10.17 -7.76
N LYS A 215 -7.50 10.14 -9.09
CA LYS A 215 -6.24 9.94 -9.82
C LYS A 215 -5.77 11.24 -10.46
N SER A 216 -4.51 11.58 -10.23
CA SER A 216 -3.83 12.66 -10.95
C SER A 216 -3.24 12.13 -12.26
N THR A 217 -3.18 12.95 -13.31
CA THR A 217 -2.51 12.58 -14.57
C THR A 217 -1.01 12.32 -14.41
N ALA A 218 -0.42 12.74 -13.29
CA ALA A 218 1.01 12.62 -13.00
C ALA A 218 1.41 11.29 -12.34
N THR A 219 0.47 10.40 -12.03
CA THR A 219 0.73 9.14 -11.31
C THR A 219 -0.21 8.02 -11.74
N SER A 220 0.19 6.77 -11.56
CA SER A 220 -0.67 5.61 -11.79
C SER A 220 -1.59 5.28 -10.61
N GLU A 221 -1.30 5.81 -9.41
CA GLU A 221 -2.04 5.49 -8.19
C GLU A 221 -3.01 6.60 -7.77
N CYS A 222 -4.09 6.22 -7.12
CA CYS A 222 -5.09 7.17 -6.61
C CYS A 222 -4.79 7.55 -5.16
N ILE A 223 -5.15 8.78 -4.80
CA ILE A 223 -5.42 9.14 -3.41
C ILE A 223 -6.89 8.78 -3.10
N TYR A 224 -7.19 8.41 -1.86
CA TYR A 224 -8.53 7.98 -1.48
C TYR A 224 -9.09 8.81 -0.33
N SER A 225 -10.42 8.77 -0.15
CA SER A 225 -11.04 9.06 1.13
C SER A 225 -10.83 7.90 2.12
N PRO A 226 -11.12 8.09 3.43
CA PRO A 226 -11.46 6.96 4.29
C PRO A 226 -12.62 6.14 3.70
N VAL A 227 -12.71 4.87 4.10
CA VAL A 227 -13.83 4.00 3.73
C VAL A 227 -15.08 4.45 4.48
N ILE A 228 -16.19 4.60 3.76
CA ILE A 228 -17.47 5.05 4.29
C ILE A 228 -18.44 3.87 4.31
N THR A 229 -18.94 3.50 5.48
CA THR A 229 -20.01 2.50 5.61
C THR A 229 -21.36 3.15 5.36
N LEU A 230 -22.12 2.64 4.40
CA LEU A 230 -23.43 3.16 3.98
C LEU A 230 -24.59 2.43 4.65
N LYS A 231 -24.40 1.14 4.97
CA LYS A 231 -25.34 0.28 5.68
C LYS A 231 -24.59 -0.93 6.21
#